data_AF-V7CVN9-F1
#
_entry.id   AF-V7CVN9-F1
#
_cell.length_a   1.000
_cell.length_b   1.000
_cell.length_c   1.000
_cell.angle_alpha   90.00
_cell.angle_beta   90.00
_cell.angle_gamma   90.00
#
_symmetry.space_group_name_H-M   'P 1'
#
loop_
_entity.id
_entity.type
_entity.pdbx_description
1 polymer ?
#
loop_
_entity_poly.entity_id
_entity_poly.type
_entity_poly.pdbx_seq_one_letter_code
_entity_poly.pdbx_strand_id
1 'polypeptide(L)'
;MYRTLRWIDRCIAAHKRPHDQNLFGIVQGGLDPILRDICAKGLVEHNLPERALGADMYDCVYPTRTTRFGTALIPEGVLKLKHKAMADDTHPIDPTCPCMVCKNYTRAYIQCRMDSRAKINSPRLRTLMSAIHQKGYAASRSHIATNAIKTNFPMTECIKIAKELLQVSIA
;
A
#
# COMPACT_ATOMS: atom_id res chain seq x y z
N MET A 1 -18.15 3.61 -20.09
CA MET A 1 -18.24 3.07 -18.72
C MET A 1 -19.02 1.75 -18.61
N TYR A 2 -20.11 1.56 -19.36
CA TYR A 2 -21.05 0.43 -19.20
C TYR A 2 -20.48 -1.01 -19.36
N ARG A 3 -19.27 -1.19 -19.91
CA ARG A 3 -18.65 -2.52 -20.01
C ARG A 3 -18.35 -3.10 -18.62
N THR A 4 -17.87 -2.27 -17.69
CA THR A 4 -17.57 -2.69 -16.32
C THR A 4 -18.81 -3.15 -15.59
N LEU A 5 -19.93 -2.43 -15.74
CA LEU A 5 -21.21 -2.80 -15.15
C LEU A 5 -21.70 -4.15 -15.69
N ARG A 6 -21.68 -4.34 -17.02
CA ARG A 6 -22.03 -5.64 -17.61
C ARG A 6 -21.10 -6.79 -17.21
N TRP A 7 -19.85 -6.49 -16.84
CA TRP A 7 -18.91 -7.51 -16.36
C TRP A 7 -19.18 -7.90 -14.91
N ILE A 8 -19.51 -6.94 -14.04
CA ILE A 8 -19.86 -7.28 -12.65
C ILE A 8 -21.13 -8.12 -12.59
N ASP A 9 -22.13 -7.86 -13.45
CA ASP A 9 -23.33 -8.71 -13.59
C ASP A 9 -22.95 -10.18 -13.85
N ARG A 10 -22.05 -10.38 -14.82
CA ARG A 10 -21.56 -11.71 -15.20
C ARG A 10 -20.75 -12.35 -14.07
N CYS A 11 -19.96 -11.57 -13.34
CA CYS A 11 -19.20 -12.06 -12.19
C CYS A 11 -20.12 -12.48 -11.05
N ILE A 12 -21.16 -11.70 -10.73
CA ILE A 12 -22.16 -12.03 -9.70
C ILE A 12 -22.88 -13.33 -10.09
N ALA A 13 -23.36 -13.43 -11.33
CA ALA A 13 -24.04 -14.63 -11.82
C ALA A 13 -23.14 -15.88 -11.81
N ALA A 14 -21.83 -15.71 -12.05
CA ALA A 14 -20.86 -16.80 -12.04
C ALA A 14 -20.37 -17.18 -10.62
N HIS A 15 -20.56 -16.30 -9.62
CA HIS A 15 -20.07 -16.52 -8.27
C HIS A 15 -20.96 -17.50 -7.50
N LYS A 16 -20.46 -18.72 -7.26
CA LYS A 16 -21.23 -19.80 -6.63
C LYS A 16 -20.95 -19.99 -5.13
N ARG A 17 -20.03 -19.23 -4.54
CA ARG A 17 -19.58 -19.42 -3.14
C ARG A 17 -19.60 -18.11 -2.34
N PRO A 18 -20.77 -17.45 -2.20
CA PRO A 18 -20.88 -16.17 -1.50
C PRO A 18 -20.59 -16.25 0.01
N HIS A 19 -20.68 -17.44 0.61
CA HIS A 19 -20.38 -17.65 2.03
C HIS A 19 -18.89 -17.88 2.31
N ASP A 20 -18.10 -18.24 1.29
CA ASP A 20 -16.66 -18.52 1.44
C ASP A 20 -15.77 -17.43 0.82
N GLN A 21 -16.28 -16.67 -0.15
CA GLN A 21 -15.50 -15.69 -0.90
C GLN A 21 -16.29 -14.40 -1.13
N ASN A 22 -15.66 -13.27 -0.84
CA ASN A 22 -16.22 -11.94 -1.09
C ASN A 22 -15.92 -11.48 -2.52
N LEU A 23 -16.88 -10.76 -3.11
CA LEU A 23 -16.74 -10.14 -4.43
C LEU A 23 -16.67 -8.62 -4.29
N PHE A 24 -15.61 -8.02 -4.83
CA PHE A 24 -15.36 -6.59 -4.79
C PHE A 24 -15.60 -5.94 -6.16
N GLY A 25 -16.33 -4.83 -6.17
CA GLY A 25 -16.53 -4.01 -7.35
C GLY A 25 -15.36 -3.07 -7.59
N ILE A 26 -14.92 -2.92 -8.85
CA ILE A 26 -13.82 -2.02 -9.20
C ILE A 26 -14.37 -0.79 -9.92
N VAL A 27 -14.38 0.35 -9.24
CA VAL A 27 -14.78 1.63 -9.83
C VAL A 27 -13.78 2.04 -10.91
N GLN A 28 -14.28 2.26 -12.13
CA GLN A 28 -13.53 2.74 -13.28
C GLN A 28 -13.80 4.23 -13.52
N GLY A 29 -13.09 4.85 -14.47
CA GLY A 29 -13.26 6.27 -14.82
C GLY A 29 -11.97 7.07 -14.90
N GLY A 30 -10.84 6.46 -14.52
CA GLY A 30 -9.54 7.13 -14.62
C GLY A 30 -9.51 8.42 -13.80
N LEU A 31 -9.23 9.54 -14.47
CA LEU A 31 -9.20 10.88 -13.88
C LEU A 31 -10.50 11.68 -14.12
N ASP A 32 -11.47 11.12 -14.84
CA ASP A 32 -12.72 11.81 -15.17
C ASP A 32 -13.73 11.62 -14.02
N PRO A 33 -14.13 12.69 -13.32
CA PRO A 33 -15.02 12.60 -12.16
C PRO A 33 -16.46 12.20 -12.54
N ILE A 34 -16.95 12.59 -13.72
CA ILE A 34 -18.30 12.26 -14.19
C ILE A 34 -18.37 10.76 -14.47
N LEU A 35 -17.36 10.24 -15.17
CA LEU A 35 -17.27 8.82 -15.47
C LEU A 35 -17.12 7.97 -14.18
N ARG A 36 -16.37 8.44 -13.19
CA ARG A 36 -16.28 7.78 -11.88
C ARG A 36 -17.62 7.76 -11.15
N ASP A 37 -18.35 8.87 -11.13
CA ASP A 37 -19.66 8.96 -10.46
C ASP A 37 -20.67 8.00 -11.09
N ILE A 38 -20.72 7.92 -12.42
CA ILE A 38 -21.56 6.96 -13.16
C ILE A 38 -21.19 5.51 -12.79
N CYS A 39 -19.89 5.19 -12.75
CA CYS A 39 -19.44 3.84 -12.41
C CYS A 39 -19.73 3.47 -10.95
N ALA A 40 -19.49 4.40 -10.03
CA ALA A 40 -19.70 4.20 -8.61
C ALA A 40 -21.18 3.99 -8.30
N LYS A 41 -22.07 4.84 -8.82
CA LYS A 41 -23.53 4.70 -8.68
C LYS A 41 -24.00 3.36 -9.22
N GLY A 42 -23.58 3.01 -10.44
CA GLY A 42 -23.93 1.72 -11.04
C GLY A 42 -23.49 0.54 -10.17
N LEU A 43 -22.25 0.54 -9.64
CA LEU A 43 -21.78 -0.54 -8.76
C LEU A 43 -22.52 -0.62 -7.42
N VAL A 44 -22.92 0.53 -6.85
CA VAL A 44 -23.67 0.58 -5.59
C VAL A 44 -25.02 -0.13 -5.73
N GLU A 45 -25.68 -0.03 -6.88
CA GLU A 45 -26.96 -0.70 -7.17
C GLU A 45 -26.88 -2.23 -7.10
N HIS A 46 -25.69 -2.83 -7.23
CA HIS A 46 -25.50 -4.29 -7.26
C HIS A 46 -25.38 -4.94 -5.87
N ASN A 47 -25.61 -4.19 -4.78
CA ASN A 47 -25.66 -4.69 -3.39
C ASN A 47 -24.50 -5.64 -2.99
N LEU A 48 -23.28 -5.34 -3.42
CA LEU A 48 -22.11 -6.15 -3.03
C LEU A 48 -21.89 -6.13 -1.50
N PRO A 49 -21.40 -7.25 -0.89
CA PRO A 49 -21.31 -7.42 0.56
C PRO A 49 -20.50 -6.35 1.29
N GLU A 50 -19.48 -5.81 0.62
CA GLU A 50 -18.60 -4.78 1.17
C GLU A 50 -18.80 -3.46 0.41
N ARG A 51 -19.51 -2.53 1.06
CA ARG A 51 -19.64 -1.14 0.62
C ARG A 51 -18.65 -0.28 1.40
N ALA A 52 -17.37 -0.39 1.08
CA ALA A 52 -16.37 0.54 1.60
C ALA A 52 -16.34 1.79 0.71
N LEU A 53 -16.72 2.94 1.28
CA LEU A 53 -16.35 4.23 0.71
C LEU A 53 -15.12 4.72 1.50
N GLY A 54 -14.05 5.05 0.77
CA GLY A 54 -12.71 5.25 1.35
C GLY A 54 -11.77 4.12 0.93
N ALA A 55 -10.47 4.38 0.93
CA ALA A 55 -9.47 3.34 0.73
C ALA A 55 -9.07 2.77 2.09
N ASP A 56 -9.49 1.54 2.36
CA ASP A 56 -9.23 0.79 3.60
C ASP A 56 -8.18 -0.32 3.36
N MET A 57 -8.17 -0.85 2.14
CA MET A 57 -7.22 -1.83 1.64
C MET A 57 -6.28 -1.20 0.61
N TYR A 58 -5.00 -1.56 0.68
CA TYR A 58 -3.96 -1.08 -0.21
C TYR A 58 -3.05 -2.23 -0.64
N ASP A 59 -2.80 -2.37 -1.93
CA ASP A 59 -1.78 -3.26 -2.46
C ASP A 59 -0.71 -2.44 -3.19
N CYS A 60 0.56 -2.74 -2.93
CA CYS A 60 1.64 -2.12 -3.69
C CYS A 60 2.90 -2.98 -3.64
N VAL A 61 3.55 -3.11 -4.79
CA VAL A 61 4.90 -3.72 -4.88
C VAL A 61 6.01 -2.77 -4.46
N TYR A 62 5.69 -1.53 -4.08
CA TYR A 62 6.69 -0.51 -3.75
C TYR A 62 7.66 -0.98 -2.65
N PRO A 63 7.21 -1.51 -1.50
CA PRO A 63 8.13 -1.99 -0.46
C PRO A 63 9.07 -3.11 -0.93
N THR A 64 8.57 -4.09 -1.69
CA THR A 64 9.40 -5.19 -2.22
C THR A 64 10.40 -4.70 -3.26
N ARG A 65 9.94 -3.86 -4.19
CA ARG A 65 10.76 -3.30 -5.27
C ARG A 65 11.87 -2.42 -4.70
N THR A 66 11.54 -1.49 -3.82
CA THR A 66 12.50 -0.58 -3.19
C THR A 66 13.58 -1.34 -2.41
N THR A 67 13.19 -2.40 -1.68
CA THR A 67 14.13 -3.28 -0.98
C THR A 67 15.08 -4.00 -1.94
N ARG A 68 14.61 -4.46 -3.12
CA ARG A 68 15.45 -5.08 -4.16
C ARG A 68 16.51 -4.13 -4.71
N PHE A 69 16.20 -2.84 -4.76
CA PHE A 69 17.18 -1.84 -5.18
C PHE A 69 18.15 -1.43 -4.07
N GLY A 70 18.01 -1.98 -2.86
CA GLY A 70 18.90 -1.71 -1.73
C GLY A 70 18.50 -0.44 -0.98
N THR A 71 17.20 -0.20 -0.85
CA THR A 71 16.65 0.90 -0.06
C THR A 71 15.67 0.33 0.96
N ALA A 72 15.83 0.70 2.23
CA ALA A 72 14.89 0.37 3.30
C ALA A 72 13.91 1.51 3.54
N LEU A 73 12.68 1.16 3.90
CA LEU A 73 11.68 2.12 4.37
C LEU A 73 11.81 2.21 5.89
N ILE A 74 12.03 3.41 6.39
CA ILE A 74 12.12 3.75 7.82
C ILE A 74 11.07 4.82 8.14
N PRO A 75 10.67 5.00 9.41
CA PRO A 75 9.70 6.03 9.78
C PRO A 75 10.07 7.44 9.28
N GLU A 76 11.36 7.77 9.24
CA GLU A 76 11.90 9.06 8.79
C GLU A 76 11.94 9.20 7.25
N GLY A 77 11.60 8.15 6.50
CA GLY A 77 11.59 8.15 5.04
C GLY A 77 12.31 6.95 4.42
N VAL A 78 13.31 7.22 3.58
CA VAL A 78 14.01 6.19 2.81
C VAL A 78 15.49 6.14 3.14
N LEU A 79 15.99 4.96 3.49
CA LEU A 79 17.40 4.72 3.79
C LEU A 79 18.07 3.96 2.64
N LYS A 80 19.03 4.60 1.96
CA LYS A 80 19.78 4.01 0.85
C LYS A 80 20.94 3.14 1.37
N LEU A 81 20.68 1.85 1.53
CA LEU A 81 21.62 0.88 2.10
C LEU A 81 22.86 0.63 1.24
N LYS A 82 22.82 0.93 -0.06
CA LYS A 82 23.99 0.81 -0.95
C LYS A 82 24.95 2.00 -0.89
N HIS A 83 24.58 3.07 -0.19
CA HIS A 83 25.41 4.28 -0.15
C HIS A 83 26.71 4.01 0.61
N LYS A 84 27.83 4.58 0.15
CA LYS A 84 29.15 4.39 0.81
C LYS A 84 29.16 4.83 2.27
N ALA A 85 28.36 5.83 2.63
CA ALA A 85 28.19 6.29 4.01
C ALA A 85 27.72 5.17 4.97
N MET A 86 27.12 4.10 4.45
CA MET A 86 26.66 2.96 5.26
C MET A 86 27.74 1.90 5.46
N ALA A 87 28.90 1.98 4.78
CA ALA A 87 29.92 0.93 4.78
C ALA A 87 30.50 0.63 6.17
N ASP A 88 30.64 1.66 7.00
CA ASP A 88 31.17 1.58 8.36
C ASP A 88 30.09 1.80 9.44
N ASP A 89 28.82 1.91 9.04
CA ASP A 89 27.71 2.17 9.96
C ASP A 89 27.28 0.89 10.68
N THR A 90 27.64 0.79 11.96
CA THR A 90 27.31 -0.35 12.83
C THR A 90 25.90 -0.28 13.43
N HIS A 91 25.13 0.79 13.17
CA HIS A 91 23.76 0.90 13.65
C HIS A 91 22.83 -0.05 12.89
N PRO A 92 21.72 -0.48 13.51
CA PRO A 92 20.66 -1.19 12.81
C PRO A 92 19.95 -0.27 11.80
N ILE A 93 19.15 -0.83 10.88
CA ILE A 93 18.34 -0.03 9.95
C ILE A 93 17.46 0.97 10.73
N ASP A 94 16.72 0.46 11.71
CA ASP A 94 15.85 1.22 12.60
C ASP A 94 15.98 0.62 14.01
N PRO A 95 16.48 1.40 15.00
CA PRO A 95 16.64 0.95 16.39
C PRO A 95 15.33 0.58 17.09
N THR A 96 14.21 1.17 16.68
CA THR A 96 12.89 0.93 17.27
C THR A 96 12.21 -0.33 16.72
N CYS A 97 12.75 -0.89 15.63
CA CYS A 97 12.12 -1.98 14.91
C CYS A 97 12.46 -3.36 15.51
N PRO A 98 11.46 -4.16 15.91
CA PRO A 98 11.71 -5.46 16.54
C PRO A 98 11.97 -6.61 15.55
N CYS A 99 12.16 -6.34 14.25
CA CYS A 99 12.35 -7.41 13.27
C CYS A 99 13.70 -8.11 13.42
N MET A 100 13.75 -9.36 12.95
CA MET A 100 14.98 -10.17 12.95
C MET A 100 16.15 -9.44 12.27
N VAL A 101 15.88 -8.59 11.28
CA VAL A 101 16.93 -7.85 10.56
C VAL A 101 17.54 -6.75 11.42
N CYS A 102 16.72 -5.88 11.99
CA CYS A 102 17.19 -4.79 12.83
C CYS A 102 17.83 -5.28 14.13
N LYS A 103 17.46 -6.47 14.63
CA LYS A 103 18.07 -7.05 15.82
C LYS A 103 19.44 -7.67 15.57
N ASN A 104 19.68 -8.22 14.39
CA ASN A 104 20.83 -9.09 14.14
C ASN A 104 21.84 -8.54 13.13
N TYR A 105 21.49 -7.51 12.36
CA TYR A 105 22.33 -7.00 11.28
C TYR A 105 22.49 -5.49 11.32
N THR A 106 23.72 -5.04 11.04
CA THR A 106 24.10 -3.64 10.93
C THR A 106 23.94 -3.13 9.50
N ARG A 107 23.83 -1.81 9.31
CA ARG A 107 23.76 -1.18 7.99
C ARG A 107 24.99 -1.51 7.14
N ALA A 108 26.19 -1.49 7.73
CA ALA A 108 27.45 -1.94 7.14
C ALA A 108 27.40 -3.37 6.62
N TYR A 109 26.92 -4.30 7.44
CA TYR A 109 26.77 -5.70 7.03
C TYR A 109 25.84 -5.83 5.83
N ILE A 110 24.72 -5.11 5.84
CA ILE A 110 23.73 -5.16 4.76
C ILE A 110 24.28 -4.53 3.48
N GLN A 111 24.96 -3.38 3.57
CA GLN A 111 25.63 -2.72 2.45
C GLN A 111 26.61 -3.68 1.77
N CYS A 112 27.49 -4.30 2.55
CA CYS A 112 28.51 -5.23 2.05
C CYS A 112 27.89 -6.42 1.29
N ARG A 113 26.73 -6.89 1.74
CA ARG A 113 25.99 -7.97 1.08
C ARG A 113 25.24 -7.52 -0.16
N MET A 114 24.82 -6.26 -0.22
CA MET A 114 24.06 -5.67 -1.32
C MET A 114 24.92 -5.09 -2.45
N ASP A 115 26.22 -4.90 -2.22
CA ASP A 115 27.10 -4.20 -3.17
C ASP A 115 27.33 -4.98 -4.48
N SER A 116 27.17 -6.30 -4.45
CA SER A 116 27.25 -7.15 -5.65
C SER A 116 25.86 -7.54 -6.18
N ARG A 117 25.57 -7.21 -7.44
CA ARG A 117 24.32 -7.61 -8.13
C ARG A 117 24.11 -9.13 -8.14
N ALA A 118 25.18 -9.92 -8.19
CA ALA A 118 25.13 -11.38 -8.16
C ALA A 118 24.56 -11.95 -6.83
N LYS A 119 24.70 -11.22 -5.71
CA LYS A 119 24.23 -11.68 -4.39
C LYS A 119 22.79 -11.29 -4.09
N ILE A 120 22.14 -10.46 -4.93
CA ILE A 120 20.76 -10.00 -4.72
C ILE A 120 19.76 -11.17 -4.69
N ASN A 121 20.02 -12.20 -5.49
CA ASN A 121 19.16 -13.39 -5.56
C ASN A 121 19.57 -14.50 -4.58
N SER A 122 20.56 -14.27 -3.72
CA SER A 122 20.99 -15.29 -2.75
C SER A 122 19.87 -15.61 -1.75
N PRO A 123 19.69 -16.88 -1.35
CA PRO A 123 18.64 -17.27 -0.40
C PRO A 123 18.66 -16.46 0.89
N ARG A 124 19.86 -16.21 1.44
CA ARG A 124 20.06 -15.41 2.66
C ARG A 124 19.60 -13.96 2.49
N LEU A 125 19.92 -13.33 1.36
CA LEU A 125 19.47 -11.96 1.11
C LEU A 125 17.96 -11.90 0.85
N ARG A 126 17.37 -12.92 0.21
CA ARG A 126 15.91 -12.98 0.03
C ARG A 126 15.17 -13.03 1.36
N THR A 127 15.65 -13.82 2.32
CA THR A 127 15.08 -13.85 3.68
C THR A 127 15.22 -12.49 4.38
N LEU A 128 16.40 -11.87 4.28
CA LEU A 128 16.66 -10.53 4.80
C LEU A 128 15.69 -9.49 4.21
N MET A 129 15.54 -9.50 2.88
CA MET A 129 14.71 -8.56 2.15
C MET A 129 13.22 -8.79 2.40
N SER A 130 12.79 -10.04 2.61
CA SER A 130 11.42 -10.37 2.99
C SER A 130 11.08 -9.79 4.37
N ALA A 131 12.00 -9.90 5.32
CA ALA A 131 11.82 -9.33 6.66
C ALA A 131 11.86 -7.79 6.67
N ILE A 132 12.73 -7.16 5.85
CA ILE A 132 12.70 -5.70 5.61
C ILE A 132 11.38 -5.28 4.96
N HIS A 133 10.89 -6.05 3.99
CA HIS A 133 9.63 -5.79 3.30
C HIS A 133 8.44 -5.78 4.27
N GLN A 134 8.29 -6.81 5.11
CA GLN A 134 7.16 -6.90 6.04
C GLN A 134 7.08 -5.66 6.95
N LYS A 135 8.23 -5.08 7.32
CA LYS A 135 8.31 -3.85 8.08
C LYS A 135 8.09 -2.59 7.26
N GLY A 136 8.62 -2.52 6.04
CA GLY A 136 8.31 -1.43 5.11
C GLY A 136 6.80 -1.33 4.85
N TYR A 137 6.12 -2.47 4.75
CA TYR A 137 4.66 -2.52 4.62
C TYR A 137 3.95 -1.99 5.88
N ALA A 138 4.44 -2.33 7.07
CA ALA A 138 3.93 -1.77 8.34
C ALA A 138 4.16 -0.26 8.45
N ALA A 139 5.33 0.24 8.06
CA ALA A 139 5.64 1.67 8.05
C ALA A 139 4.76 2.44 7.05
N SER A 140 4.55 1.90 5.85
CA SER A 140 3.62 2.46 4.87
C SER A 140 2.18 2.48 5.38
N ARG A 141 1.72 1.40 6.04
CA ARG A 141 0.39 1.36 6.68
C ARG A 141 0.26 2.36 7.82
N SER A 142 1.32 2.56 8.62
CA SER A 142 1.31 3.56 9.69
C SER A 142 1.19 4.97 9.12
N HIS A 143 1.92 5.30 8.06
CA HIS A 143 1.78 6.58 7.37
C HIS A 143 0.35 6.80 6.85
N ILE A 144 -0.25 5.78 6.25
CA ILE A 144 -1.65 5.83 5.84
C ILE A 144 -2.56 6.04 7.06
N ALA A 145 -2.37 5.29 8.15
CA ALA A 145 -3.22 5.40 9.33
C ALA A 145 -3.09 6.73 10.08
N THR A 146 -1.92 7.38 10.03
CA THR A 146 -1.67 8.69 10.66
C THR A 146 -2.16 9.84 9.79
N ASN A 147 -2.08 9.71 8.45
CA ASN A 147 -2.49 10.75 7.50
C ASN A 147 -3.92 10.56 6.97
N ALA A 148 -4.54 9.39 7.18
CA ALA A 148 -5.95 9.19 6.90
C ALA A 148 -6.75 9.98 7.94
N ILE A 149 -7.65 10.83 7.46
CA ILE A 149 -8.68 11.45 8.30
C ILE A 149 -9.58 10.30 8.77
N LYS A 150 -9.39 9.85 10.01
CA LYS A 150 -10.28 8.88 10.65
C LYS A 150 -11.55 9.61 11.07
N THR A 151 -12.58 9.55 10.24
CA THR A 151 -13.89 10.10 10.57
C THR A 151 -14.74 9.02 11.25
N ASN A 152 -15.35 9.34 12.39
CA ASN A 152 -16.42 8.53 13.00
C ASN A 152 -17.81 8.90 12.42
N PHE A 153 -17.83 9.61 11.30
CA PHE A 153 -19.05 10.13 10.70
C PHE A 153 -19.60 9.19 9.62
N PRO A 154 -20.93 9.14 9.43
CA PRO A 154 -21.54 8.50 8.27
C PRO A 154 -20.92 9.01 6.96
N MET A 155 -20.78 8.13 5.98
CA MET A 155 -20.10 8.43 4.73
C MET A 155 -20.72 9.57 3.92
N THR A 156 -22.03 9.78 4.03
CA THR A 156 -22.73 10.94 3.44
C THR A 156 -22.18 12.27 3.95
N GLU A 157 -21.79 12.31 5.22
CA GLU A 157 -21.25 13.48 5.90
C GLU A 157 -19.77 13.68 5.53
N CYS A 158 -19.00 12.60 5.42
CA CYS A 158 -17.62 12.65 4.91
C CYS A 158 -17.55 13.17 3.47
N ILE A 159 -18.49 12.77 2.60
CA ILE A 159 -18.58 13.27 1.21
C ILE A 159 -18.93 14.76 1.19
N LYS A 160 -19.82 15.20 2.08
CA LYS A 160 -20.19 16.62 2.21
C LYS A 160 -18.99 17.46 2.65
N ILE A 161 -18.29 17.03 3.71
CA ILE A 161 -17.09 17.68 4.23
C ILE A 161 -15.97 17.70 3.19
N ALA A 162 -15.72 16.59 2.49
CA ALA A 162 -14.69 16.53 1.45
C ALA A 162 -15.00 17.48 0.28
N LYS A 163 -16.27 17.63 -0.11
CA LYS A 163 -16.70 18.60 -1.12
C LYS A 163 -16.55 20.04 -0.65
N GLU A 164 -16.85 20.32 0.62
CA GLU A 164 -16.67 21.64 1.24
C GLU A 164 -15.17 22.01 1.34
N LEU A 165 -14.31 21.06 1.72
CA LEU A 165 -12.85 21.25 1.79
C LEU A 165 -12.20 21.45 0.41
N LEU A 166 -12.72 20.80 -0.64
CA LEU A 166 -12.23 20.98 -2.02
C LEU A 166 -12.70 22.28 -2.67
N GLN A 167 -13.63 23.02 -2.07
CA GLN A 167 -14.08 24.34 -2.54
C GLN A 167 -13.36 25.52 -1.88
N VAL A 168 -12.38 25.27 -0.99
CA VAL A 168 -11.60 26.34 -0.36
C VAL A 168 -10.14 26.27 -0.80
N SER A 169 -9.69 27.41 -1.34
CA SER A 169 -8.31 27.76 -1.69
C SER A 169 -7.85 27.42 -3.13
N ILE A 170 -8.50 28.04 -4.11
CA ILE A 170 -7.72 28.75 -5.14
C ILE A 170 -7.78 30.23 -4.75
N ALA A 171 -6.73 30.69 -4.08
CA ALA A 171 -6.35 32.09 -4.02
C ALA A 171 -5.15 32.27 -4.96
#